data_AF-A0A816RG68-F1
#
_entry.id   AF-A0A816RG68-F1
#
_cell.length_a   1.000
_cell.length_b   1.000
_cell.length_c   1.000
_cell.angle_alpha   90.00
_cell.angle_beta   90.00
_cell.angle_gamma   90.00
#
_symmetry.space_group_name_H-M   'P 1'
#
loop_
_entity.id
_entity.type
_entity.pdbx_description
1 polymer ?
#
loop_
_entity_poly.entity_id
_entity_poly.type
_entity_poly.pdbx_seq_one_letter_code
_entity_poly.pdbx_strand_id
1 'polypeptide(L)'
;MSKLMENDSSGDDMLYSINSDISDIDSDEVKRDSLNDESDSPCESSDDECTTIIIWISVESTAKCNTNELFSVIPHTRTRFLYIADQSNLYRIQTNNTKQSSMTDIDFNCLLEFLFHASVVPLSNKRDYWSKSSRQSMAADAISRDRIMYLCSILHFHDNSIEKDKVEKVQPILEYFNARCRQIVEPENNISIDEQMIP
;
A
#
# COMPACT_ATOMS: atom_id res chain seq x y z
N MET A 1 -54.14 47.41 -6.46
CA MET A 1 -53.26 48.58 -6.69
C MET A 1 -51.87 48.20 -6.17
N SER A 2 -50.79 48.23 -6.94
CA SER A 2 -50.65 48.61 -8.36
C SER A 2 -49.36 48.06 -8.98
N LYS A 3 -49.39 47.79 -10.30
CA LYS A 3 -48.27 47.62 -11.26
C LYS A 3 -47.26 46.47 -11.07
N LEU A 4 -47.07 45.75 -12.17
CA LEU A 4 -45.86 45.00 -12.55
C LEU A 4 -44.89 45.94 -13.27
N MET A 5 -43.58 45.65 -13.18
CA MET A 5 -42.49 46.03 -14.11
C MET A 5 -41.49 44.84 -14.07
N GLU A 6 -41.13 44.22 -15.20
CA GLU A 6 -39.85 44.40 -15.95
C GLU A 6 -38.61 43.92 -15.16
N ASN A 7 -37.64 43.14 -15.68
CA ASN A 7 -37.47 42.51 -17.02
C ASN A 7 -36.57 41.22 -16.85
N ASP A 8 -35.89 40.54 -17.80
CA ASP A 8 -35.53 40.78 -19.22
C ASP A 8 -35.26 39.42 -20.00
N SER A 9 -34.65 39.50 -21.18
CA SER A 9 -34.05 38.47 -22.07
C SER A 9 -33.08 37.49 -21.35
N SER A 10 -32.98 36.18 -21.63
CA SER A 10 -32.77 35.41 -22.89
C SER A 10 -31.37 35.58 -23.52
N GLY A 11 -30.63 34.47 -23.73
CA GLY A 11 -29.30 34.46 -24.37
C GLY A 11 -28.43 33.21 -24.16
N ASP A 12 -28.91 32.01 -24.53
CA ASP A 12 -28.04 30.83 -24.68
C ASP A 12 -27.35 30.84 -26.06
N ASP A 13 -26.09 31.24 -26.13
CA ASP A 13 -25.22 31.00 -27.29
C ASP A 13 -23.75 31.33 -26.96
N MET A 14 -22.80 30.51 -27.43
CA MET A 14 -21.39 30.83 -27.79
C MET A 14 -20.53 29.56 -27.89
N LEU A 15 -20.54 28.93 -29.07
CA LEU A 15 -19.44 28.05 -29.49
C LEU A 15 -18.18 28.88 -29.76
N TYR A 16 -17.03 28.41 -29.28
CA TYR A 16 -15.72 28.90 -29.74
C TYR A 16 -14.84 27.73 -30.21
N SER A 17 -14.73 27.60 -31.53
CA SER A 17 -13.69 26.82 -32.20
C SER A 17 -12.76 27.81 -32.91
N ILE A 18 -11.47 27.76 -32.58
CA ILE A 18 -10.29 28.42 -33.20
C ILE A 18 -9.11 27.91 -32.33
N ASN A 19 -7.96 27.47 -32.85
CA ASN A 19 -7.32 27.79 -34.12
C ASN A 19 -7.11 26.55 -35.01
N SER A 20 -7.31 26.73 -36.31
CA SER A 20 -6.50 26.08 -37.35
C SER A 20 -5.25 26.95 -37.60
N ASP A 21 -4.36 26.51 -38.49
CA ASP A 21 -3.31 27.29 -39.16
C ASP A 21 -1.97 27.41 -38.41
N ILE A 22 -1.16 26.36 -38.52
CA ILE A 22 0.28 26.51 -38.78
C ILE A 22 0.55 25.82 -40.12
N SER A 23 1.11 26.58 -41.07
CA SER A 23 1.40 26.15 -42.44
C SER A 23 2.72 25.42 -42.58
N ASP A 24 2.85 24.64 -43.65
CA ASP A 24 4.06 23.88 -44.00
C ASP A 24 5.32 24.76 -44.14
N ILE A 25 6.44 24.26 -43.62
CA ILE A 25 7.79 24.55 -44.12
C ILE A 25 8.48 23.21 -44.34
N ASP A 26 9.15 23.08 -45.48
CA ASP A 26 9.57 21.82 -46.08
C ASP A 26 11.01 21.41 -45.69
N SER A 27 11.26 20.11 -45.78
CA SER A 27 12.53 19.39 -45.98
C SER A 27 13.87 20.03 -45.58
N ASP A 28 14.66 19.29 -44.82
CA ASP A 28 16.04 18.99 -45.28
C ASP A 28 16.49 17.57 -44.92
N GLU A 29 17.37 16.99 -45.73
CA GLU A 29 17.59 15.53 -45.80
C GLU A 29 18.89 15.05 -45.12
N VAL A 30 18.80 14.09 -44.19
CA VAL A 30 19.96 13.32 -43.70
C VAL A 30 19.68 11.82 -43.74
N LYS A 31 19.97 11.19 -44.88
CA LYS A 31 20.08 9.73 -44.96
C LYS A 31 21.25 9.24 -44.09
N ARG A 32 21.03 8.15 -43.35
CA ARG A 32 22.10 7.20 -42.98
C ARG A 32 21.51 5.82 -42.73
N ASP A 33 21.54 4.99 -43.77
CA ASP A 33 21.14 3.60 -43.68
C ASP A 33 22.10 2.81 -42.78
N SER A 34 21.56 1.93 -41.94
CA SER A 34 22.07 0.58 -41.69
C SER A 34 21.10 -0.17 -40.78
N LEU A 35 20.46 -1.21 -41.34
CA LEU A 35 19.79 -2.23 -40.53
C LEU A 35 20.86 -2.99 -39.74
N ASN A 36 20.63 -3.17 -38.45
CA ASN A 36 21.26 -4.21 -37.64
C ASN A 36 20.13 -4.86 -36.83
N ASP A 37 20.07 -6.17 -36.80
CA ASP A 37 18.97 -6.90 -36.16
C ASP A 37 18.97 -6.71 -34.64
N GLU A 38 17.82 -6.34 -34.08
CA GLU A 38 17.59 -6.39 -32.64
C GLU A 38 17.49 -7.86 -32.22
N SER A 39 18.57 -8.40 -31.65
CA SER A 39 18.51 -9.67 -30.93
C SER A 39 17.78 -9.46 -29.61
N ASP A 40 16.57 -9.99 -29.49
CA ASP A 40 15.79 -9.98 -28.24
C ASP A 40 16.65 -10.48 -27.07
N SER A 41 17.09 -9.55 -26.22
CA SER A 41 17.56 -9.89 -24.88
C SER A 41 16.33 -10.07 -24.01
N PRO A 42 16.14 -11.22 -23.35
CA PRO A 42 15.18 -11.31 -22.26
C PRO A 42 15.49 -10.22 -21.23
N CYS A 43 14.50 -9.41 -20.89
CA CYS A 43 14.56 -8.61 -19.68
C CYS A 43 14.36 -9.57 -18.50
N GLU A 44 15.43 -9.89 -17.78
CA GLU A 44 15.31 -10.58 -16.49
C GLU A 44 14.54 -9.67 -15.53
N SER A 45 13.46 -10.20 -14.96
CA SER A 45 12.47 -9.40 -14.23
C SER A 45 13.03 -8.90 -12.91
N SER A 46 13.08 -7.58 -12.71
CA SER A 46 13.37 -6.97 -11.40
C SER A 46 12.34 -7.36 -10.33
N ASP A 47 11.15 -7.82 -10.75
CA ASP A 47 10.16 -8.49 -9.89
C ASP A 47 10.70 -9.76 -9.22
N ASP A 48 11.59 -10.53 -9.86
CA ASP A 48 12.14 -11.78 -9.30
C ASP A 48 13.07 -11.51 -8.12
N GLU A 49 13.91 -10.47 -8.19
CA GLU A 49 14.81 -10.10 -7.10
C GLU A 49 14.02 -9.49 -5.92
N CYS A 50 13.05 -8.62 -6.20
CA CYS A 50 12.16 -8.04 -5.19
C CYS A 50 11.30 -9.12 -4.50
N THR A 51 10.77 -10.08 -5.27
CA THR A 51 10.06 -11.26 -4.75
C THR A 51 10.99 -12.16 -3.93
N THR A 52 12.23 -12.36 -4.39
CA THR A 52 13.24 -13.15 -3.66
C THR A 52 13.59 -12.54 -2.31
N ILE A 53 13.72 -11.21 -2.21
CA ILE A 53 13.96 -10.50 -0.94
C ILE A 53 12.79 -10.69 0.04
N ILE A 54 11.55 -10.54 -0.43
CA ILE A 54 10.34 -10.76 0.40
C ILE A 54 10.25 -12.22 0.86
N ILE A 55 10.53 -13.17 -0.03
CA ILE A 55 10.58 -14.60 0.29
C ILE A 55 11.68 -14.89 1.33
N TRP A 56 12.88 -14.32 1.20
CA TRP A 56 13.98 -14.53 2.16
C TRP A 56 13.59 -14.07 3.57
N ILE A 57 13.04 -12.86 3.70
CA ILE A 57 12.55 -12.33 4.98
C ILE A 57 11.47 -13.24 5.59
N SER A 58 10.61 -13.82 4.75
CA SER A 58 9.57 -14.76 5.17
C SER A 58 10.12 -16.14 5.57
N VAL A 59 11.14 -16.65 4.86
CA VAL A 59 11.76 -17.97 5.08
C VAL A 59 12.64 -17.98 6.33
N GLU A 60 13.48 -16.96 6.54
CA GLU A 60 14.28 -16.78 7.77
C GLU A 60 13.36 -16.80 9.01
N SER A 61 12.19 -16.16 8.90
CA SER A 61 11.17 -16.10 9.95
C SER A 61 10.50 -17.45 10.29
N THR A 62 10.69 -18.52 9.50
CA THR A 62 10.11 -19.85 9.80
C THR A 62 10.84 -20.61 10.91
N ALA A 63 12.02 -20.15 11.32
CA ALA A 63 12.85 -20.79 12.34
C ALA A 63 12.34 -20.54 13.79
N LYS A 64 11.18 -21.11 14.14
CA LYS A 64 10.59 -21.16 15.50
C LYS A 64 10.52 -19.81 16.24
N CYS A 65 9.45 -19.02 16.01
CA CYS A 65 8.94 -17.93 16.87
C CYS A 65 9.90 -17.46 17.99
N ASN A 66 10.99 -16.82 17.56
CA ASN A 66 11.91 -16.08 18.40
C ASN A 66 11.87 -14.67 17.86
N THR A 67 10.86 -13.89 18.31
CA THR A 67 10.43 -12.60 17.74
C THR A 67 11.42 -11.45 17.98
N ASN A 68 12.71 -11.78 17.98
CA ASN A 68 13.83 -10.88 18.19
C ASN A 68 14.54 -10.57 16.87
N GLU A 69 14.71 -11.54 15.96
CA GLU A 69 15.62 -11.35 14.79
C GLU A 69 15.02 -10.45 13.69
N LEU A 70 13.74 -10.62 13.35
CA LEU A 70 13.02 -9.72 12.43
C LEU A 70 13.00 -8.24 12.91
N PHE A 71 13.21 -8.00 14.21
CA PHE A 71 13.14 -6.68 14.83
C PHE A 71 14.49 -6.16 15.36
N SER A 72 15.53 -6.99 15.48
CA SER A 72 16.86 -6.60 15.98
C SER A 72 17.68 -5.84 14.95
N VAL A 73 17.38 -6.04 13.66
CA VAL A 73 18.05 -5.39 12.52
C VAL A 73 17.82 -3.86 12.48
N ILE A 74 16.78 -3.34 13.14
CA ILE A 74 16.36 -1.94 12.95
C ILE A 74 16.03 -1.21 14.26
N PRO A 75 16.86 -0.24 14.72
CA PRO A 75 16.48 0.65 15.81
C PRO A 75 15.27 1.52 15.43
N HIS A 76 14.42 1.83 16.42
CA HIS A 76 13.19 2.64 16.32
C HIS A 76 11.98 2.01 15.60
N THR A 77 12.10 0.83 14.97
CA THR A 77 10.94 0.11 14.40
C THR A 77 9.92 -0.25 15.48
N ARG A 78 10.40 -0.80 16.62
CA ARG A 78 9.54 -1.16 17.77
C ARG A 78 8.68 0.02 18.26
N THR A 79 9.21 1.23 18.31
CA THR A 79 8.47 2.41 18.81
C THR A 79 7.29 2.78 17.91
N ARG A 80 7.42 2.65 16.59
CA ARG A 80 6.31 2.92 15.66
C ARG A 80 5.26 1.82 15.68
N PHE A 81 5.68 0.56 15.83
CA PHE A 81 4.75 -0.57 15.92
C PHE A 81 3.97 -0.59 17.26
N LEU A 82 4.60 -0.19 18.37
CA LEU A 82 3.89 0.09 19.63
C LEU A 82 2.82 1.17 19.46
N TYR A 83 3.13 2.28 18.77
CA TYR A 83 2.14 3.33 18.48
C TYR A 83 0.91 2.80 17.72
N ILE A 84 1.09 1.92 16.72
CA ILE A 84 -0.03 1.31 15.97
C ILE A 84 -0.86 0.42 16.89
N ALA A 85 -0.22 -0.38 17.76
CA ALA A 85 -0.93 -1.19 18.75
C ALA A 85 -1.72 -0.31 19.74
N ASP A 86 -1.16 0.81 20.20
CA ASP A 86 -1.84 1.79 21.06
C ASP A 86 -3.04 2.44 20.36
N GLN A 87 -2.90 2.89 19.10
CA GLN A 87 -4.03 3.46 18.34
C GLN A 87 -5.12 2.42 18.06
N SER A 88 -4.74 1.17 17.80
CA SER A 88 -5.68 0.04 17.64
C SER A 88 -6.42 -0.25 18.97
N ASN A 89 -5.71 -0.17 20.10
CA ASN A 89 -6.28 -0.35 21.45
C ASN A 89 -7.18 0.81 21.89
N LEU A 90 -6.90 2.04 21.43
CA LEU A 90 -7.78 3.20 21.60
C LEU A 90 -9.04 3.07 20.72
N TYR A 91 -8.87 2.67 19.45
CA TYR A 91 -9.97 2.51 18.49
C TYR A 91 -11.03 1.49 18.93
N ARG A 92 -10.63 0.33 19.49
CA ARG A 92 -11.57 -0.66 20.05
C ARG A 92 -12.39 -0.14 21.24
N ILE A 93 -11.90 0.89 21.95
CA ILE A 93 -12.64 1.58 23.02
C ILE A 93 -13.62 2.59 22.40
N GLN A 94 -13.12 3.44 21.50
CA GLN A 94 -13.92 4.46 20.79
C GLN A 94 -15.13 3.86 20.04
N THR A 95 -14.96 2.69 19.43
CA THR A 95 -16.01 1.96 18.69
C THR A 95 -16.85 1.01 19.54
N ASN A 96 -16.54 0.88 20.84
CA ASN A 96 -17.06 -0.17 21.72
C ASN A 96 -16.90 -1.60 21.15
N ASN A 97 -15.89 -1.85 20.31
CA ASN A 97 -15.54 -3.18 19.82
C ASN A 97 -14.72 -3.95 20.89
N THR A 98 -15.23 -4.01 22.12
CA THR A 98 -14.51 -4.45 23.33
C THR A 98 -14.61 -5.95 23.60
N LYS A 99 -15.15 -6.73 22.65
CA LYS A 99 -15.56 -8.15 22.76
C LYS A 99 -14.43 -9.15 23.05
N GLN A 100 -13.18 -8.77 22.81
CA GLN A 100 -11.98 -9.53 23.18
C GLN A 100 -10.99 -8.61 23.92
N SER A 101 -9.94 -9.19 24.49
CA SER A 101 -8.81 -8.46 25.09
C SER A 101 -8.18 -7.44 24.13
N SER A 102 -7.51 -6.45 24.69
CA SER A 102 -6.60 -5.56 23.97
C SER A 102 -5.57 -6.33 23.14
N MET A 103 -5.07 -5.70 22.08
CA MET A 103 -3.93 -6.14 21.30
C MET A 103 -2.65 -6.02 22.14
N THR A 104 -1.81 -7.05 22.14
CA THR A 104 -0.47 -7.08 22.74
C THR A 104 0.63 -6.99 21.67
N ASP A 105 1.90 -6.78 22.06
CA ASP A 105 3.06 -6.89 21.15
C ASP A 105 3.04 -8.22 20.36
N ILE A 106 2.64 -9.33 21.00
CA ILE A 106 2.56 -10.66 20.38
C ILE A 106 1.40 -10.72 19.37
N ASP A 107 0.22 -10.20 19.72
CA ASP A 107 -0.91 -10.12 18.79
C ASP A 107 -0.58 -9.29 17.54
N PHE A 108 0.16 -8.19 17.72
CA PHE A 108 0.55 -7.31 16.62
C PHE A 108 1.58 -7.98 15.70
N ASN A 109 2.57 -8.70 16.26
CA ASN A 109 3.52 -9.50 15.49
C ASN A 109 2.81 -10.59 14.68
N CYS A 110 1.94 -11.39 15.30
CA CYS A 110 1.16 -12.42 14.58
C CYS A 110 0.17 -11.83 13.56
N LEU A 111 -0.29 -10.57 13.74
CA LEU A 111 -1.05 -9.84 12.73
C LEU A 111 -0.19 -9.47 11.52
N LEU A 112 1.03 -8.97 11.73
CA LEU A 112 1.97 -8.68 10.62
C LEU A 112 2.37 -9.97 9.89
N GLU A 113 2.76 -11.02 10.62
CA GLU A 113 3.09 -12.34 10.08
C GLU A 113 1.95 -12.90 9.22
N PHE A 114 0.69 -12.81 9.70
CA PHE A 114 -0.47 -13.22 8.94
C PHE A 114 -0.69 -12.36 7.69
N LEU A 115 -0.51 -11.04 7.76
CA LEU A 115 -0.68 -10.14 6.61
C LEU A 115 0.36 -10.39 5.51
N PHE A 116 1.64 -10.58 5.86
CA PHE A 116 2.69 -10.95 4.91
C PHE A 116 2.49 -12.35 4.32
N HIS A 117 2.10 -13.33 5.14
CA HIS A 117 1.77 -14.67 4.63
C HIS A 117 0.56 -14.64 3.68
N ALA A 118 -0.45 -13.81 3.99
CA ALA A 118 -1.66 -13.67 3.17
C ALA A 118 -1.46 -12.88 1.86
N SER A 119 -0.39 -12.09 1.71
CA SER A 119 0.00 -11.51 0.42
C SER A 119 0.75 -12.49 -0.48
N VAL A 120 1.49 -13.45 0.10
CA VAL A 120 2.23 -14.48 -0.64
C VAL A 120 1.36 -15.69 -1.00
N VAL A 121 0.45 -16.10 -0.11
CA VAL A 121 -0.46 -17.25 -0.29
C VAL A 121 -1.93 -16.82 -0.22
N PRO A 122 -2.43 -16.01 -1.17
CA PRO A 122 -3.76 -15.42 -1.09
C PRO A 122 -4.88 -16.46 -1.24
N LEU A 123 -5.75 -16.55 -0.23
CA LEU A 123 -7.01 -17.30 -0.28
C LEU A 123 -8.22 -16.37 -0.39
N SER A 124 -9.26 -16.81 -1.13
CA SER A 124 -10.47 -16.04 -1.44
C SER A 124 -11.23 -15.51 -0.20
N ASN A 125 -11.10 -16.17 0.95
CA ASN A 125 -11.57 -15.65 2.23
C ASN A 125 -10.47 -15.75 3.30
N LYS A 126 -10.28 -14.68 4.08
CA LYS A 126 -9.33 -14.65 5.21
C LYS A 126 -9.63 -15.74 6.27
N ARG A 127 -10.85 -16.28 6.32
CA ARG A 127 -11.22 -17.41 7.20
C ARG A 127 -10.69 -18.77 6.73
N ASP A 128 -10.33 -18.92 5.46
CA ASP A 128 -10.05 -20.22 4.84
C ASP A 128 -8.67 -20.79 5.23
N TYR A 129 -7.74 -19.93 5.66
CA TYR A 129 -6.45 -20.31 6.26
C TYR A 129 -6.63 -21.22 7.49
N TRP A 130 -7.79 -21.16 8.18
CA TRP A 130 -8.18 -22.05 9.28
C TRP A 130 -9.19 -23.14 8.88
N SER A 131 -9.55 -23.26 7.60
CA SER A 131 -10.42 -24.34 7.12
C SER A 131 -9.71 -25.71 7.20
N LYS A 132 -10.44 -26.81 7.00
CA LYS A 132 -9.83 -28.15 6.91
C LYS A 132 -9.24 -28.46 5.53
N SER A 133 -9.71 -27.78 4.48
CA SER A 133 -9.38 -28.06 3.08
C SER A 133 -8.20 -27.22 2.56
N SER A 134 -7.97 -26.05 3.16
CA SER A 134 -6.93 -25.09 2.77
C SER A 134 -6.14 -24.55 3.99
N ARG A 135 -6.02 -25.37 5.05
CA ARG A 135 -5.30 -25.01 6.28
C ARG A 135 -3.89 -24.55 5.98
N GLN A 136 -3.57 -23.32 6.35
CA GLN A 136 -2.20 -22.80 6.36
C GLN A 136 -1.67 -22.88 7.79
N SER A 137 -0.95 -23.96 8.12
CA SER A 137 -0.50 -24.22 9.49
C SER A 137 0.33 -23.07 10.10
N MET A 138 1.12 -22.34 9.29
CA MET A 138 1.88 -21.16 9.74
C MET A 138 0.97 -20.12 10.42
N ALA A 139 -0.13 -19.74 9.78
CA ALA A 139 -1.12 -18.83 10.39
C ALA A 139 -1.97 -19.54 11.45
N ALA A 140 -2.36 -20.79 11.18
CA ALA A 140 -3.44 -21.46 11.88
C ALA A 140 -3.04 -22.22 13.15
N ASP A 141 -1.75 -22.44 13.38
CA ASP A 141 -1.17 -22.93 14.63
C ASP A 141 -0.65 -21.77 15.51
N ALA A 142 -0.23 -20.64 14.90
CA ALA A 142 0.28 -19.47 15.62
C ALA A 142 -0.82 -18.66 16.33
N ILE A 143 -1.96 -18.42 15.67
CA ILE A 143 -3.05 -17.60 16.22
C ILE A 143 -4.42 -18.15 15.84
N SER A 144 -5.44 -17.89 16.67
CA SER A 144 -6.80 -18.37 16.38
C SER A 144 -7.49 -17.48 15.34
N ARG A 145 -8.29 -18.10 14.46
CA ARG A 145 -9.06 -17.41 13.42
C ARG A 145 -9.80 -16.20 13.96
N ASP A 146 -10.58 -16.40 15.02
CA ASP A 146 -11.46 -15.35 15.52
C ASP A 146 -10.70 -14.30 16.33
N ARG A 147 -9.46 -14.57 16.76
CA ARG A 147 -8.52 -13.54 17.23
C ARG A 147 -7.99 -12.71 16.06
N ILE A 148 -7.49 -13.32 14.97
CA ILE A 148 -6.95 -12.54 13.84
C ILE A 148 -8.04 -11.71 13.15
N MET A 149 -9.26 -12.24 12.99
CA MET A 149 -10.39 -11.46 12.45
C MET A 149 -10.73 -10.27 13.35
N TYR A 150 -10.61 -10.43 14.67
CA TYR A 150 -10.81 -9.33 15.61
C TYR A 150 -9.70 -8.28 15.51
N LEU A 151 -8.43 -8.71 15.49
CA LEU A 151 -7.27 -7.82 15.34
C LEU A 151 -7.34 -7.00 14.03
N CYS A 152 -7.67 -7.65 12.90
CA CYS A 152 -7.98 -6.97 11.63
C CYS A 152 -9.13 -5.96 11.74
N SER A 153 -10.12 -6.20 12.60
CA SER A 153 -11.28 -5.30 12.81
C SER A 153 -11.02 -4.13 13.75
N ILE A 154 -9.86 -4.11 14.43
CA ILE A 154 -9.46 -3.03 15.33
C ILE A 154 -8.14 -2.36 14.93
N LEU A 155 -7.46 -2.83 13.88
CA LEU A 155 -6.22 -2.25 13.38
C LEU A 155 -6.45 -0.78 12.99
N HIS A 156 -5.72 0.12 13.64
CA HIS A 156 -5.92 1.55 13.50
C HIS A 156 -4.62 2.33 13.66
N PHE A 157 -4.51 3.48 12.97
CA PHE A 157 -3.22 4.16 12.75
C PHE A 157 -3.12 5.58 13.34
N HIS A 158 -4.22 6.18 13.80
CA HIS A 158 -4.26 7.55 14.35
C HIS A 158 -5.48 7.73 15.27
N ASP A 159 -5.43 8.64 16.24
CA ASP A 159 -6.53 8.87 17.19
C ASP A 159 -7.72 9.61 16.55
N ASN A 160 -8.92 9.02 16.54
CA ASN A 160 -10.13 9.70 16.02
C ASN A 160 -10.66 10.84 16.90
N SER A 161 -10.11 11.06 18.11
CA SER A 161 -10.38 12.29 18.87
C SER A 161 -9.70 13.52 18.24
N ILE A 162 -8.68 13.30 17.41
CA ILE A 162 -7.92 14.34 16.70
C ILE A 162 -8.37 14.35 15.24
N GLU A 163 -9.05 15.41 14.83
CA GLU A 163 -9.40 15.65 13.44
C GLU A 163 -8.14 15.77 12.58
N LYS A 164 -8.15 15.08 11.43
CA LYS A 164 -7.04 14.93 10.48
C LYS A 164 -7.57 14.47 9.14
N ASP A 165 -6.91 14.90 8.08
CA ASP A 165 -7.16 14.41 6.73
C ASP A 165 -6.80 12.92 6.59
N LYS A 166 -7.46 12.24 5.64
CA LYS A 166 -7.34 10.77 5.46
C LYS A 166 -5.89 10.33 5.25
N VAL A 167 -5.09 11.14 4.54
CA VAL A 167 -3.68 10.87 4.23
C VAL A 167 -2.80 11.02 5.48
N GLU A 168 -3.03 12.04 6.30
CA GLU A 168 -2.27 12.33 7.52
C GLU A 168 -2.42 11.24 8.62
N LYS A 169 -3.42 10.36 8.48
CA LYS A 169 -3.62 9.18 9.34
C LYS A 169 -2.69 8.01 9.01
N VAL A 170 -2.17 7.94 7.78
CA VAL A 170 -1.21 6.90 7.33
C VAL A 170 0.20 7.46 7.05
N GLN A 171 0.32 8.77 6.88
CA GLN A 171 1.57 9.48 6.66
C GLN A 171 2.73 9.09 7.60
N PRO A 172 2.56 8.92 8.93
CA PRO A 172 3.67 8.53 9.83
C PRO A 172 4.30 7.17 9.51
N ILE A 173 3.56 6.30 8.81
CA ILE A 173 4.02 4.98 8.35
C ILE A 173 4.65 5.09 6.96
N LEU A 174 4.03 5.86 6.05
CA LEU A 174 4.60 6.14 4.72
C LEU A 174 5.95 6.85 4.82
N GLU A 175 6.08 7.86 5.69
CA GLU A 175 7.34 8.54 5.98
C GLU A 175 8.41 7.59 6.52
N TYR A 176 8.03 6.63 7.36
CA TYR A 176 8.93 5.61 7.89
C TYR A 176 9.42 4.65 6.80
N PHE A 177 8.52 4.08 5.98
CA PHE A 177 8.90 3.22 4.86
C PHE A 177 9.78 3.98 3.86
N ASN A 178 9.37 5.18 3.44
CA ASN A 178 10.14 6.02 2.53
C ASN A 178 11.54 6.38 3.10
N ALA A 179 11.66 6.60 4.41
CA ALA A 179 12.95 6.83 5.06
C ALA A 179 13.81 5.56 5.15
N ARG A 180 13.21 4.36 5.24
CA ARG A 180 13.94 3.08 5.23
C ARG A 180 14.36 2.64 3.83
N CYS A 181 13.51 2.80 2.80
CA CYS A 181 13.89 2.48 1.43
C CYS A 181 15.12 3.30 1.01
N ARG A 182 15.14 4.61 1.28
CA ARG A 182 16.30 5.50 1.06
C ARG A 182 17.55 5.21 1.91
N GLN A 183 17.50 4.22 2.81
CA GLN A 183 18.64 3.78 3.64
C GLN A 183 19.11 2.36 3.29
N ILE A 184 18.42 1.66 2.39
CA ILE A 184 18.65 0.26 2.04
C ILE A 184 18.87 0.10 0.53
N VAL A 185 18.14 0.88 -0.28
CA VAL A 185 18.26 0.91 -1.74
C VAL A 185 19.20 2.03 -2.16
N GLU A 186 20.31 1.68 -2.80
CA GLU A 186 21.11 2.61 -3.58
C GLU A 186 20.48 2.71 -4.99
N PRO A 187 20.12 3.90 -5.49
CA PRO A 187 19.47 4.04 -6.78
C PRO A 187 20.46 3.85 -7.94
N GLU A 188 20.06 3.10 -8.96
CA GLU A 188 20.83 2.93 -10.19
C GLU A 188 20.84 4.18 -11.08
N ASN A 189 21.69 4.19 -12.10
CA ASN A 189 21.76 5.25 -13.11
C ASN A 189 20.49 5.36 -13.96
N ASN A 190 19.76 4.24 -14.12
CA ASN A 190 18.52 4.15 -14.89
C ASN A 190 17.36 3.95 -13.92
N ILE A 191 16.42 4.89 -13.88
CA ILE A 191 15.22 4.80 -13.03
C ILE A 191 13.96 4.97 -13.88
N SER A 192 12.96 4.13 -13.63
CA SER A 192 11.58 4.33 -14.11
C SER A 192 10.76 5.05 -13.04
N ILE A 193 9.74 5.79 -13.48
CA ILE A 193 8.73 6.42 -12.63
C ILE A 193 7.38 6.10 -13.27
N ASP A 194 6.46 5.53 -12.50
CA ASP A 194 5.14 5.09 -12.95
C ASP A 194 4.10 5.24 -11.81
N GLU A 195 2.81 5.23 -12.15
CA GLU A 195 1.68 5.45 -11.22
C GLU A 195 0.98 4.14 -10.84
N GLN A 196 1.21 3.65 -9.61
CA GLN A 196 0.52 2.45 -9.12
C GLN A 196 -0.83 2.78 -8.47
N MET A 197 -1.92 2.34 -9.10
CA MET A 197 -3.28 2.36 -8.53
C MET A 197 -3.50 1.19 -7.57
N ILE A 198 -3.99 1.49 -6.36
CA ILE A 198 -4.41 0.49 -5.36
C ILE A 198 -5.96 0.51 -5.26
N PRO A 199 -6.66 -0.60 -5.59
CA PRO A 199 -8.13 -0.68 -5.62
C PRO A 199 -8.78 -0.97 -4.26
#